data_AF-A0A257GWJ5-F1
#
_entry.id   AF-A0A257GWJ5-F1
#
_cell.length_a   1.000
_cell.length_b   1.000
_cell.length_c   1.000
_cell.angle_alpha   90.00
_cell.angle_beta   90.00
_cell.angle_gamma   90.00
#
_symmetry.space_group_name_H-M   'P 1'
#
loop_
_entity.id
_entity.type
_entity.pdbx_description
1 polymer ?
#
loop_
_entity_poly.entity_id
_entity_poly.type
_entity_poly.pdbx_seq_one_letter_code
_entity_poly.pdbx_strand_id
1 'polypeptide(L)'
;RVKSAVATRFRIWATRLLREYIVKGFLLDDERLKNPDQPFDYFDELMRRIQDIRTSERRFYQKITDIYATSIDYDPTQEVSLLFFKTVQNKVHWAITGQTAAEIVHGRVDAAKPNLGLTNWRGAVIRKQDVSIAKNYLSEPELEALNNLVEQYLIFAQGQAMRRVPMHMADWIEKLNGFLTLNDRDILTHAGRISHEMAQAKAELEALNASAPRPVDADFEQATKDLKKLPKPKKPKPPKP
;
A
#
# COMPACT_ATOMS: atom_id res chain seq x y z
N ARG A 1 -5.54 -37.09 -22.44
CA ARG A 1 -4.09 -36.75 -22.27
C ARG A 1 -3.46 -36.71 -23.67
N VAL A 2 -3.21 -35.51 -24.23
CA VAL A 2 -2.67 -35.37 -25.59
C VAL A 2 -1.19 -35.80 -25.60
N LYS A 3 -0.87 -36.91 -26.27
CA LYS A 3 0.49 -37.50 -26.34
C LYS A 3 1.24 -37.00 -27.57
N SER A 4 1.57 -35.71 -27.63
CA SER A 4 2.44 -35.17 -28.69
C SER A 4 3.80 -34.72 -28.13
N ALA A 5 4.85 -34.80 -28.95
CA ALA A 5 6.18 -34.30 -28.59
C ALA A 5 6.15 -32.80 -28.23
N VAL A 6 5.31 -32.02 -28.91
CA VAL A 6 5.03 -30.61 -28.62
C VAL A 6 4.44 -30.44 -27.22
N ALA A 7 3.45 -31.25 -26.85
CA ALA A 7 2.84 -31.20 -25.51
C ALA A 7 3.83 -31.58 -24.40
N THR A 8 4.80 -32.44 -24.68
CA THR A 8 5.89 -32.77 -23.74
C THR A 8 6.87 -31.61 -23.57
N ARG A 9 7.30 -30.97 -24.68
CA ARG A 9 8.16 -29.78 -24.62
C ARG A 9 7.51 -28.62 -23.87
N PHE A 10 6.23 -28.36 -24.14
CA PHE A 10 5.45 -27.35 -23.42
C PHE A 10 5.39 -27.64 -21.91
N ARG A 11 5.11 -28.89 -21.52
CA ARG A 11 5.08 -29.28 -20.10
C ARG A 11 6.43 -29.07 -19.40
N ILE A 12 7.54 -29.43 -20.05
CA ILE A 12 8.88 -29.21 -19.49
C ILE A 12 9.13 -27.71 -19.30
N TRP A 13 8.85 -26.90 -20.34
CA TRP A 13 8.98 -25.45 -20.29
C TRP A 13 8.11 -24.84 -19.19
N ALA A 14 6.81 -25.16 -19.14
CA ALA A 14 5.88 -24.65 -18.15
C ALA A 14 6.27 -25.07 -16.73
N THR A 15 6.71 -26.32 -16.52
CA THR A 15 7.14 -26.81 -15.20
C THR A 15 8.36 -26.03 -14.71
N ARG A 16 9.30 -25.69 -15.59
CA ARG A 16 10.46 -24.87 -15.25
C ARG A 16 10.04 -23.47 -14.77
N LEU A 17 9.17 -22.81 -15.53
CA LEU A 17 8.68 -21.46 -15.18
C LEU A 17 7.83 -21.47 -13.90
N LEU A 18 6.94 -22.45 -13.74
CA LEU A 18 6.12 -22.59 -12.54
C LEU A 18 6.98 -22.86 -11.30
N ARG A 19 8.02 -23.70 -11.41
CA ARG A 19 8.94 -23.94 -10.30
C ARG A 19 9.64 -22.65 -9.88
N GLU A 20 10.09 -21.85 -10.84
CA GLU A 20 10.70 -20.55 -10.56
C GLU A 20 9.73 -19.61 -9.85
N TYR A 21 8.51 -19.48 -10.36
CA TYR A 21 7.47 -18.67 -9.73
C TYR A 21 7.13 -19.12 -8.30
N ILE A 22 7.03 -20.43 -8.06
CA ILE A 22 6.73 -20.98 -6.72
C ILE A 22 7.86 -20.67 -5.72
N VAL A 23 9.13 -20.72 -6.16
CA VAL A 23 10.29 -20.50 -5.28
C VAL A 23 10.56 -19.01 -5.06
N LYS A 24 10.53 -18.20 -6.13
CA LYS A 24 10.92 -16.79 -6.10
C LYS A 24 9.75 -15.83 -5.88
N GLY A 25 8.53 -16.25 -6.26
CA GLY A 25 7.33 -15.41 -6.26
C GLY A 25 7.16 -14.52 -7.50
N PHE A 26 8.04 -14.62 -8.50
CA PHE A 26 7.95 -13.86 -9.76
C PHE A 26 8.58 -14.64 -10.93
N LEU A 27 8.27 -14.20 -12.15
CA LEU A 27 8.86 -14.69 -13.38
C LEU A 27 9.09 -13.49 -14.32
N LEU A 28 10.29 -13.38 -14.91
CA LEU A 28 10.65 -12.33 -15.86
C LEU A 28 11.28 -12.96 -17.11
N ASP A 29 11.00 -12.36 -18.26
CA ASP A 29 11.70 -12.64 -19.51
C ASP A 29 12.64 -11.46 -19.80
N ASP A 30 13.84 -11.53 -19.23
CA ASP A 30 14.79 -10.41 -19.23
C ASP A 30 15.18 -9.99 -20.65
N GLU A 31 15.32 -10.93 -21.59
CA GLU A 31 15.70 -10.63 -22.96
C GLU A 31 14.59 -9.89 -23.70
N ARG A 32 13.33 -10.27 -23.49
CA ARG A 32 12.17 -9.56 -24.04
C ARG A 32 11.96 -8.19 -23.39
N LEU A 33 12.25 -8.05 -22.10
CA LEU A 33 12.18 -6.76 -21.41
C LEU A 33 13.29 -5.80 -21.85
N LYS A 34 14.48 -6.32 -22.19
CA LYS A 34 15.58 -5.53 -22.77
C LYS A 34 15.33 -5.17 -24.23
N ASN A 35 14.68 -6.06 -24.98
CA ASN A 35 14.44 -5.94 -26.42
C ASN A 35 12.94 -6.14 -26.72
N PRO A 36 12.09 -5.14 -26.46
CA PRO A 36 10.64 -5.30 -26.59
C PRO A 36 10.20 -5.43 -28.05
N ASP A 37 9.34 -6.41 -28.33
CA ASP A 37 8.61 -6.51 -29.59
C ASP A 37 7.51 -5.42 -29.63
N GLN A 38 7.61 -4.47 -30.55
CA GLN A 38 6.54 -3.49 -30.74
C GLN A 38 5.26 -4.20 -31.24
N PRO A 39 4.06 -3.81 -30.77
CA PRO A 39 3.74 -2.61 -30.00
C PRO A 39 3.57 -2.83 -28.48
N PHE A 40 3.89 -4.01 -27.94
CA PHE A 40 3.55 -4.37 -26.57
C PHE A 40 4.79 -4.33 -25.65
N ASP A 41 4.97 -3.20 -24.97
CA ASP A 41 5.97 -3.03 -23.92
C ASP A 41 5.29 -2.92 -22.54
N TYR A 42 5.64 -3.84 -21.65
CA TYR A 42 5.13 -3.89 -20.26
C TYR A 42 6.19 -3.47 -19.24
N PHE A 43 7.34 -2.95 -19.67
CA PHE A 43 8.43 -2.57 -18.79
C PHE A 43 8.00 -1.49 -17.77
N ASP A 44 7.28 -0.47 -18.22
CA ASP A 44 6.76 0.59 -17.33
C ASP A 44 5.75 0.07 -16.30
N GLU A 45 4.93 -0.92 -16.69
CA GLU A 45 4.01 -1.57 -15.74
C GLU A 45 4.79 -2.39 -14.69
N LEU A 46 5.79 -3.15 -15.14
CA LEU A 46 6.66 -3.90 -14.23
C LEU A 46 7.38 -2.96 -13.25
N MET A 47 7.93 -1.85 -13.75
CA MET A 47 8.60 -0.85 -12.91
C MET A 47 7.66 -0.24 -11.88
N ARG A 48 6.42 0.13 -12.27
CA ARG A 48 5.40 0.61 -11.33
C ARG A 48 5.05 -0.43 -10.26
N ARG A 49 4.90 -1.71 -10.64
CA ARG A 49 4.66 -2.80 -9.67
C ARG A 49 5.85 -2.99 -8.72
N ILE A 50 7.08 -2.94 -9.22
CA ILE A 50 8.30 -3.03 -8.39
C ILE A 50 8.36 -1.84 -7.42
N GLN A 51 8.10 -0.62 -7.91
CA GLN A 51 8.05 0.58 -7.07
C GLN A 51 7.03 0.43 -5.95
N ASP A 52 5.79 0.01 -6.24
CA ASP A 52 4.77 -0.19 -5.19
C ASP A 52 5.15 -1.29 -4.18
N ILE A 53 5.83 -2.35 -4.64
CA ILE A 53 6.36 -3.38 -3.73
C ILE A 53 7.44 -2.80 -2.81
N ARG A 54 8.39 -2.02 -3.35
CA ARG A 54 9.49 -1.39 -2.59
C ARG A 54 8.98 -0.37 -1.60
N THR A 55 7.93 0.37 -1.97
CA THR A 55 7.32 1.42 -1.16
C THR A 55 6.17 0.90 -0.32
N SER A 56 5.95 -0.41 -0.29
CA SER A 56 5.16 -0.99 0.78
C SER A 56 5.78 -0.57 2.10
N GLU A 57 4.99 0.10 2.96
CA GLU A 57 5.47 0.75 4.18
C GLU A 57 6.46 -0.13 4.95
N ARG A 58 6.12 -1.41 5.14
CA ARG A 58 7.00 -2.37 5.81
C ARG A 58 8.38 -2.55 5.16
N ARG A 59 8.48 -2.69 3.84
CA ARG A 59 9.76 -2.92 3.15
C ARG A 59 10.61 -1.65 3.14
N PHE A 60 9.97 -0.50 2.95
CA PHE A 60 10.64 0.79 3.03
C PHE A 60 11.28 1.01 4.41
N TYR A 61 10.48 0.89 5.48
CA TYR A 61 10.99 1.10 6.84
C TYR A 61 12.07 0.08 7.19
N GLN A 62 11.88 -1.18 6.81
CA GLN A 62 12.91 -2.19 7.01
C GLN A 62 14.22 -1.78 6.34
N LYS A 63 14.19 -1.26 5.11
CA LYS A 63 15.41 -0.84 4.40
C LYS A 63 16.05 0.41 4.98
N ILE A 64 15.27 1.39 5.40
CA ILE A 64 15.82 2.55 6.13
C ILE A 64 16.48 2.09 7.43
N THR A 65 15.82 1.22 8.19
CA THR A 65 16.37 0.67 9.44
C THR A 65 17.63 -0.14 9.18
N ASP A 66 17.66 -0.98 8.14
CA ASP A 66 18.85 -1.75 7.75
C ASP A 66 20.04 -0.81 7.50
N ILE A 67 19.82 0.29 6.78
CA ILE A 67 20.86 1.28 6.46
C ILE A 67 21.26 2.09 7.70
N TYR A 68 20.30 2.55 8.48
CA TYR A 68 20.57 3.27 9.72
C TYR A 68 21.35 2.42 10.73
N ALA A 69 21.08 1.12 10.80
CA ALA A 69 21.82 0.16 11.62
C ALA A 69 23.26 -0.07 11.16
N THR A 70 23.65 0.40 9.96
CA THR A 70 25.07 0.41 9.54
C THR A 70 25.89 1.54 10.16
N SER A 71 25.25 2.42 10.95
CA SER A 71 25.95 3.49 11.67
C SER A 71 26.99 2.92 12.62
N ILE A 72 28.12 3.61 12.73
CA ILE A 72 29.25 3.18 13.58
C ILE A 72 28.84 3.14 15.06
N ASP A 73 28.05 4.12 15.47
CA ASP A 73 27.57 4.34 16.82
C ASP A 73 26.14 3.84 17.04
N TYR A 74 25.64 2.95 16.17
CA TYR A 74 24.25 2.49 16.24
C TYR A 74 23.89 1.93 17.62
N ASP A 75 22.89 2.55 18.24
CA ASP A 75 22.29 2.08 19.48
C ASP A 75 20.76 2.27 19.42
N PRO A 76 19.97 1.18 19.39
CA PRO A 76 18.52 1.25 19.31
C PRO A 76 17.86 1.84 20.57
N THR A 77 18.57 1.91 21.68
CA THR A 77 18.06 2.42 22.96
C THR A 77 18.23 3.92 23.12
N GLN A 78 19.10 4.54 22.31
CA GLN A 78 19.31 5.98 22.35
C GLN A 78 18.09 6.74 21.83
N GLU A 79 17.85 7.89 22.45
CA GLU A 79 16.74 8.79 22.09
C GLU A 79 16.77 9.18 20.61
N VAL A 80 17.97 9.36 20.04
CA VAL A 80 18.17 9.69 18.61
C VAL A 80 17.58 8.61 17.71
N SER A 81 17.83 7.33 17.98
CA SER A 81 17.27 6.20 17.22
C SER A 81 15.76 6.13 17.36
N LEU A 82 15.26 6.25 18.60
CA LEU A 82 13.83 6.21 18.88
C LEU A 82 13.09 7.34 18.17
N LEU A 83 13.66 8.56 18.18
CA LEU A 83 13.11 9.72 17.51
C LEU A 83 13.17 9.57 15.99
N PHE A 84 14.27 9.05 15.45
CA PHE A 84 14.41 8.80 14.02
C PHE A 84 13.31 7.86 13.51
N PHE A 85 13.14 6.70 14.14
CA PHE A 85 12.11 5.74 13.73
C PHE A 85 10.69 6.26 13.92
N LYS A 86 10.44 7.08 14.96
CA LYS A 86 9.14 7.73 15.16
C LYS A 86 8.83 8.80 14.12
N THR A 87 9.84 9.51 13.60
CA THR A 87 9.63 10.72 12.79
C THR A 87 9.83 10.49 11.30
N VAL A 88 10.62 9.50 10.88
CA VAL A 88 10.94 9.26 9.45
C VAL A 88 9.68 9.05 8.61
N GLN A 89 8.69 8.30 9.11
CA GLN A 89 7.41 8.12 8.45
C GLN A 89 6.69 9.43 8.22
N ASN A 90 6.54 10.23 9.28
CA ASN A 90 5.82 11.49 9.20
C ASN A 90 6.54 12.53 8.33
N LYS A 91 7.87 12.55 8.32
CA LYS A 91 8.66 13.42 7.42
C LYS A 91 8.37 13.11 5.95
N VAL A 92 8.32 11.82 5.60
CA VAL A 92 8.08 11.40 4.21
C VAL A 92 6.63 11.65 3.79
N HIS A 93 5.64 11.37 4.65
CA HIS A 93 4.25 11.75 4.35
C HIS A 93 4.10 13.27 4.20
N TRP A 94 4.68 14.04 5.12
CA TRP A 94 4.61 15.50 5.11
C TRP A 94 5.21 16.10 3.84
N ALA A 95 6.34 15.58 3.38
CA ALA A 95 6.99 16.03 2.13
C ALA A 95 6.09 15.92 0.89
N ILE A 96 5.06 15.07 0.93
CA ILE A 96 4.14 14.84 -0.18
C ILE A 96 2.79 15.53 0.05
N THR A 97 2.24 15.44 1.25
CA THR A 97 0.84 15.84 1.54
C THR A 97 0.72 17.07 2.41
N GLY A 98 1.81 17.54 3.02
CA GLY A 98 1.79 18.55 4.09
C GLY A 98 1.08 18.08 5.36
N GLN A 99 0.92 16.77 5.53
CA GLN A 99 0.22 16.16 6.67
C GLN A 99 1.00 14.96 7.22
N THR A 100 0.97 14.80 8.54
CA THR A 100 1.43 13.58 9.20
C THR A 100 0.51 12.39 8.89
N ALA A 101 0.99 11.16 9.12
CA ALA A 101 0.18 9.96 8.90
C ALA A 101 -1.14 9.99 9.69
N ALA A 102 -1.10 10.47 10.94
CA ALA A 102 -2.28 10.61 11.79
C ALA A 102 -3.26 11.65 11.24
N GLU A 103 -2.77 12.80 10.76
CA GLU A 103 -3.61 13.83 10.13
C GLU A 103 -4.25 13.35 8.83
N ILE A 104 -3.53 12.57 8.01
CA ILE A 104 -4.08 11.96 6.79
C ILE A 104 -5.25 11.03 7.13
N VAL A 105 -5.03 10.08 8.05
CA VAL A 105 -6.07 9.11 8.45
C VAL A 105 -7.25 9.86 9.04
N HIS A 106 -7.02 10.71 10.05
CA HIS A 106 -8.07 11.46 10.72
C HIS A 106 -8.82 12.41 9.77
N GLY A 107 -8.14 13.04 8.83
CA GLY A 107 -8.73 13.99 7.89
C GLY A 107 -9.51 13.34 6.76
N ARG A 108 -9.12 12.13 6.33
CA ARG A 108 -9.67 11.49 5.12
C ARG A 108 -10.68 10.39 5.40
N VAL A 109 -10.60 9.72 6.55
CA VAL A 109 -11.56 8.67 6.94
C VAL A 109 -12.96 9.23 7.13
N ASP A 110 -13.94 8.61 6.49
CA ASP A 110 -15.33 9.07 6.46
C ASP A 110 -16.28 7.94 6.03
N ALA A 111 -17.21 7.52 6.91
CA ALA A 111 -18.18 6.48 6.64
C ALA A 111 -19.19 6.83 5.54
N ALA A 112 -19.39 8.12 5.24
CA ALA A 112 -20.27 8.56 4.17
C ALA A 112 -19.64 8.39 2.78
N LYS A 113 -18.31 8.26 2.70
CA LYS A 113 -17.59 8.05 1.44
C LYS A 113 -17.58 6.57 1.05
N PRO A 114 -17.55 6.27 -0.27
CA PRO A 114 -17.24 4.92 -0.73
C PRO A 114 -15.96 4.41 -0.08
N ASN A 115 -15.97 3.15 0.37
CA ASN A 115 -14.79 2.49 0.94
C ASN A 115 -14.17 3.24 2.12
N LEU A 116 -14.94 3.97 2.93
CA LEU A 116 -14.43 4.78 4.06
C LEU A 116 -13.48 5.92 3.65
N GLY A 117 -13.42 6.26 2.36
CA GLY A 117 -12.44 7.19 1.79
C GLY A 117 -11.10 6.56 1.41
N LEU A 118 -10.95 5.24 1.55
CA LEU A 118 -9.76 4.51 1.10
C LEU A 118 -9.68 4.51 -0.43
N THR A 119 -8.48 4.72 -0.95
CA THR A 119 -8.15 4.67 -2.39
C THR A 119 -7.46 3.37 -2.76
N ASN A 120 -6.72 2.76 -1.83
CA ASN A 120 -5.94 1.54 -2.03
C ASN A 120 -5.98 0.66 -0.78
N TRP A 121 -6.11 -0.66 -0.90
CA TRP A 121 -6.00 -1.60 0.21
C TRP A 121 -5.59 -3.00 -0.29
N ARG A 122 -5.17 -3.87 0.63
CA ARG A 122 -4.74 -5.23 0.27
C ARG A 122 -5.89 -6.22 0.30
N GLY A 123 -6.10 -6.90 -0.82
CA GLY A 123 -7.07 -7.98 -0.95
C GLY A 123 -8.46 -7.49 -1.38
N ALA A 124 -9.43 -8.40 -1.37
CA ALA A 124 -10.76 -8.14 -1.94
C ALA A 124 -11.70 -7.34 -1.02
N VAL A 125 -11.41 -7.30 0.29
CA VAL A 125 -12.28 -6.71 1.31
C VAL A 125 -11.46 -5.85 2.24
N ILE A 126 -11.99 -4.68 2.58
CA ILE A 126 -11.40 -3.73 3.53
C ILE A 126 -11.41 -4.36 4.93
N ARG A 127 -10.25 -4.41 5.57
CA ARG A 127 -10.10 -4.89 6.95
C ARG A 127 -9.92 -3.72 7.89
N LYS A 128 -10.20 -3.93 9.18
CA LYS A 128 -10.01 -2.92 10.23
C LYS A 128 -8.60 -2.31 10.22
N GLN A 129 -7.58 -3.13 9.98
CA GLN A 129 -6.18 -2.69 9.86
C GLN A 129 -5.94 -1.73 8.69
N ASP A 130 -6.70 -1.83 7.59
CA ASP A 130 -6.49 -1.01 6.40
C ASP A 130 -6.94 0.43 6.62
N VAL A 131 -7.92 0.65 7.51
CA VAL A 131 -8.47 1.96 7.87
C VAL A 131 -7.47 2.79 8.70
N SER A 132 -6.48 2.15 9.32
CA SER A 132 -5.45 2.84 10.13
C SER A 132 -4.18 3.18 9.34
N ILE A 133 -4.08 2.79 8.07
CA ILE A 133 -2.89 2.98 7.25
C ILE A 133 -3.03 4.27 6.42
N ALA A 134 -2.14 5.24 6.65
CA ALA A 134 -2.17 6.52 5.95
C ALA A 134 -1.99 6.38 4.42
N LYS A 135 -1.10 5.49 3.97
CA LYS A 135 -0.88 5.21 2.53
C LYS A 135 -2.18 4.87 1.80
N ASN A 136 -3.12 4.19 2.46
CA ASN A 136 -4.38 3.74 1.86
C ASN A 136 -5.36 4.88 1.57
N TYR A 137 -5.10 6.10 2.05
CA TYR A 137 -5.90 7.30 1.79
C TYR A 137 -5.25 8.24 0.77
N LEU A 138 -4.07 7.90 0.25
CA LEU A 138 -3.37 8.73 -0.73
C LEU A 138 -4.00 8.59 -2.11
N SER A 139 -4.20 9.72 -2.79
CA SER A 139 -4.57 9.73 -4.21
C SER A 139 -3.47 9.10 -5.07
N GLU A 140 -3.79 8.71 -6.29
CA GLU A 140 -2.81 8.12 -7.22
C GLU A 140 -1.57 9.02 -7.44
N PRO A 141 -1.70 10.35 -7.67
CA PRO A 141 -0.53 11.23 -7.79
C PRO A 141 0.29 11.35 -6.50
N GLU A 142 -0.37 11.38 -5.34
CA GLU A 142 0.34 11.41 -4.05
C GLU A 142 1.09 10.11 -3.79
N LEU A 143 0.49 8.97 -4.14
CA LEU A 143 1.10 7.66 -4.01
C LEU A 143 2.32 7.52 -4.92
N GLU A 144 2.21 7.98 -6.17
CA GLU A 144 3.33 8.00 -7.12
C GLU A 144 4.46 8.91 -6.64
N ALA A 145 4.14 10.13 -6.17
CA ALA A 145 5.12 11.05 -5.62
C ALA A 145 5.82 10.49 -4.38
N LEU A 146 5.06 9.87 -3.46
CA LEU A 146 5.58 9.16 -2.30
C LEU A 146 6.53 8.04 -2.72
N ASN A 147 6.10 7.23 -3.68
CA ASN A 147 6.87 6.09 -4.16
C ASN A 147 8.21 6.53 -4.77
N ASN A 148 8.18 7.58 -5.59
CA ASN A 148 9.35 8.15 -6.22
C ASN A 148 10.33 8.72 -5.19
N LEU A 149 9.85 9.53 -4.24
CA LEU A 149 10.69 10.13 -3.19
C LEU A 149 11.39 9.06 -2.34
N VAL A 150 10.62 8.04 -1.95
CA VAL A 150 11.12 6.89 -1.18
C VAL A 150 12.20 6.14 -1.94
N GLU A 151 11.96 5.82 -3.22
CA GLU A 151 12.91 5.06 -4.04
C GLU A 151 14.22 5.83 -4.22
N GLN A 152 14.15 7.12 -4.51
CA GLN A 152 15.32 7.99 -4.62
C GLN A 152 16.14 8.03 -3.32
N TYR A 153 15.47 8.14 -2.16
CA TYR A 153 16.17 8.13 -0.87
C TYR A 153 16.87 6.79 -0.63
N LEU A 154 16.22 5.67 -0.94
CA LEU A 154 16.82 4.34 -0.77
C LEU A 154 18.05 4.14 -1.67
N ILE A 155 18.00 4.61 -2.92
CA ILE A 155 19.13 4.57 -3.85
C ILE A 155 20.29 5.42 -3.31
N PHE A 156 19.99 6.64 -2.87
CA PHE A 156 20.98 7.53 -2.26
C PHE A 156 21.65 6.87 -1.05
N ALA A 157 20.87 6.32 -0.14
CA ALA A 157 21.35 5.74 1.11
C ALA A 157 22.17 4.46 0.85
N GLN A 158 21.76 3.62 -0.11
CA GLN A 158 22.56 2.48 -0.57
C GLN A 158 23.89 2.93 -1.18
N GLY A 159 23.89 4.00 -1.98
CA GLY A 159 25.10 4.56 -2.57
C GLY A 159 26.11 4.99 -1.51
N GLN A 160 25.67 5.61 -0.41
CA GLN A 160 26.55 5.97 0.71
C GLN A 160 27.14 4.73 1.39
N ALA A 161 26.31 3.71 1.65
CA ALA A 161 26.76 2.46 2.24
C ALA A 161 27.77 1.73 1.34
N MET A 162 27.53 1.66 0.03
CA MET A 162 28.42 1.03 -0.95
C MET A 162 29.79 1.70 -1.04
N ARG A 163 29.82 3.03 -0.89
CA ARG A 163 31.07 3.81 -0.87
C ARG A 163 31.87 3.64 0.42
N ARG A 164 31.34 2.88 1.40
CA ARG A 164 31.94 2.69 2.74
C ARG A 164 32.26 4.02 3.42
N VAL A 165 31.44 5.03 3.18
CA VAL A 165 31.56 6.29 3.90
C VAL A 165 31.15 6.00 5.36
N PRO A 166 32.03 6.23 6.35
CA PRO A 166 31.68 6.06 7.74
C PRO A 166 30.55 7.05 8.08
N MET A 167 29.45 6.53 8.61
CA MET A 167 28.27 7.31 8.98
C MET A 167 27.93 7.05 10.45
N HIS A 168 27.59 8.10 11.18
CA HIS A 168 26.98 8.02 12.50
C HIS A 168 25.47 8.16 12.39
N MET A 169 24.75 7.84 13.47
CA MET A 169 23.31 7.99 13.57
C MET A 169 22.83 9.40 13.23
N ALA A 170 23.55 10.43 13.68
CA ALA A 170 23.24 11.83 13.38
C ALA A 170 23.42 12.17 11.90
N ASP A 171 24.45 11.62 11.25
CA ASP A 171 24.74 11.88 9.84
C ASP A 171 23.58 11.41 8.95
N TRP A 172 22.96 10.27 9.26
CA TRP A 172 21.79 9.79 8.52
C TRP A 172 20.58 10.70 8.64
N ILE A 173 20.37 11.30 9.81
CA ILE A 173 19.29 12.27 10.03
C ILE A 173 19.54 13.52 9.20
N GLU A 174 20.78 14.02 9.21
CA GLU A 174 21.17 15.17 8.40
C GLU A 174 21.01 14.89 6.91
N LYS A 175 21.46 13.72 6.44
CA LYS A 175 21.30 13.31 5.03
C LYS A 175 19.85 13.18 4.63
N LEU A 176 18.98 12.63 5.47
CA LEU A 176 17.54 12.57 5.18
C LEU A 176 16.95 13.97 5.04
N ASN A 177 17.24 14.87 5.99
CA ASN A 177 16.74 16.25 5.91
C ASN A 177 17.28 16.96 4.66
N GLY A 178 18.59 16.88 4.40
CA GLY A 178 19.20 17.47 3.21
C GLY A 178 18.66 16.89 1.90
N PHE A 179 18.34 15.59 1.87
CA PHE A 179 17.71 14.95 0.73
C PHE A 179 16.29 15.50 0.47
N LEU A 180 15.50 15.70 1.53
CA LEU A 180 14.16 16.30 1.41
C LEU A 180 14.26 17.76 0.93
N THR A 181 15.19 18.55 1.47
CA THR A 181 15.44 19.94 1.03
C THR A 181 15.85 19.99 -0.44
N LEU A 182 16.75 19.11 -0.88
CA LEU A 182 17.22 19.07 -2.27
C LEU A 182 16.10 18.70 -3.26
N ASN A 183 15.06 18.00 -2.80
CA ASN A 183 13.87 17.69 -3.58
C ASN A 183 12.79 18.80 -3.50
N ASP A 184 13.14 20.00 -3.05
CA ASP A 184 12.25 21.14 -2.82
C ASP A 184 11.02 20.76 -1.96
N ARG A 185 11.22 19.91 -0.94
CA ARG A 185 10.16 19.46 -0.05
C ARG A 185 10.23 20.16 1.30
N ASP A 186 9.05 20.50 1.81
CA ASP A 186 8.90 20.96 3.18
C ASP A 186 9.26 19.84 4.15
N ILE A 187 10.05 20.20 5.17
CA ILE A 187 10.47 19.27 6.21
C ILE A 187 9.58 19.47 7.43
N LEU A 188 8.98 18.38 7.92
CA LEU A 188 8.29 18.39 9.19
C LEU A 188 9.25 18.73 10.33
N THR A 189 9.00 19.85 11.01
CA THR A 189 9.77 20.35 12.17
C THR A 189 9.01 20.25 13.50
N HIS A 190 7.76 19.82 13.47
CA HIS A 190 6.89 19.65 14.66
C HIS A 190 6.23 18.26 14.67
N ALA A 191 5.50 17.92 15.73
CA ALA A 191 4.89 16.59 15.90
C ALA A 191 3.55 16.39 15.14
N GLY A 192 3.12 17.35 14.31
CA GLY A 192 1.74 17.44 13.82
C GLY A 192 0.75 17.98 14.86
N ARG A 193 -0.53 18.04 14.49
CA ARG A 193 -1.63 18.53 15.36
C ARG A 193 -2.53 17.41 15.89
N ILE A 194 -2.54 16.25 15.22
CA ILE A 194 -3.40 15.12 15.55
C ILE A 194 -2.54 13.97 16.07
N SER A 195 -2.91 13.41 17.23
CA SER A 195 -2.22 12.26 17.80
C SER A 195 -2.59 10.96 17.08
N HIS A 196 -1.74 9.95 17.22
CA HIS A 196 -2.01 8.64 16.63
C HIS A 196 -3.28 8.01 17.22
N GLU A 197 -3.51 8.16 18.53
CA GLU A 197 -4.68 7.65 19.23
C GLU A 197 -5.96 8.32 18.74
N MET A 198 -5.93 9.64 18.50
CA MET A 198 -7.08 10.36 17.95
C MET A 198 -7.43 9.88 16.54
N ALA A 199 -6.40 9.67 15.69
CA ALA A 199 -6.61 9.15 14.34
C ALA A 199 -7.18 7.73 14.36
N GLN A 200 -6.65 6.85 15.22
CA GLN A 200 -7.16 5.49 15.39
C GLN A 200 -8.60 5.49 15.90
N ALA A 201 -8.91 6.26 16.95
CA ALA A 201 -10.26 6.33 17.52
C ALA A 201 -11.29 6.77 16.48
N LYS A 202 -10.96 7.79 15.66
CA LYS A 202 -11.82 8.21 14.56
C LYS A 202 -11.97 7.12 13.50
N ALA A 203 -10.86 6.50 13.07
CA ALA A 203 -10.88 5.44 12.06
C ALA A 203 -11.76 4.25 12.48
N GLU A 204 -11.68 3.83 13.74
CA GLU A 204 -12.50 2.76 14.29
C GLU A 204 -13.98 3.14 14.36
N LEU A 205 -14.29 4.37 14.78
CA LEU A 205 -15.66 4.87 14.83
C LEU A 205 -16.31 4.91 13.45
N GLU A 206 -15.62 5.43 12.43
CA GLU A 206 -16.11 5.47 11.05
C GLU A 206 -16.29 4.06 10.47
N ALA A 207 -15.36 3.14 10.76
CA ALA A 207 -15.50 1.76 10.33
C ALA A 207 -16.73 1.07 10.95
N LEU A 208 -17.02 1.35 12.22
CA LEU A 208 -18.25 0.88 12.88
C LEU A 208 -19.50 1.49 12.23
N ASN A 209 -19.49 2.80 11.97
CA ASN A 209 -20.61 3.50 11.34
C ASN A 209 -20.92 2.97 9.93
N ALA A 210 -19.91 2.63 9.13
CA ALA A 210 -20.13 2.04 7.80
C ALA A 210 -20.63 0.59 7.84
N SER A 211 -20.37 -0.14 8.94
CA SER A 211 -20.89 -1.49 9.16
C SER A 211 -22.33 -1.50 9.72
N ALA A 212 -22.81 -0.36 10.21
CA ALA A 212 -24.19 -0.23 10.66
C ALA A 212 -25.14 -0.35 9.46
N PRO A 213 -26.28 -1.06 9.60
CA PRO A 213 -27.24 -1.18 8.51
C PRO A 213 -27.72 0.21 8.10
N ARG A 214 -27.54 0.55 6.82
CA ARG A 214 -28.07 1.81 6.29
C ARG A 214 -29.60 1.75 6.38
N PRO A 215 -30.29 2.87 6.64
CA PRO A 215 -31.75 2.91 6.67
C PRO A 215 -32.38 2.26 5.43
N VAL A 216 -31.76 2.44 4.26
CA VAL A 216 -32.18 1.87 2.98
C VAL A 216 -32.10 0.33 2.96
N ASP A 217 -31.11 -0.27 3.62
CA ASP A 217 -30.97 -1.73 3.71
C ASP A 217 -32.02 -2.30 4.68
N ALA A 218 -32.36 -1.58 5.75
CA ALA A 218 -33.47 -1.91 6.64
C ALA A 218 -34.84 -1.77 5.95
N ASP A 219 -35.03 -0.72 5.14
CA ASP A 219 -36.23 -0.49 4.33
C ASP A 219 -36.38 -1.56 3.24
N PHE A 220 -35.28 -1.99 2.62
CA PHE A 220 -35.27 -3.11 1.65
C PHE A 220 -35.59 -4.45 2.33
N GLU A 221 -35.03 -4.72 3.51
CA GLU A 221 -35.40 -5.89 4.30
C GLU A 221 -36.88 -5.88 4.69
N GLN A 222 -37.41 -4.71 5.06
CA GLN A 222 -38.82 -4.56 5.38
C GLN A 222 -39.70 -4.80 4.15
N ALA A 223 -39.36 -4.20 3.01
CA ALA A 223 -40.05 -4.40 1.74
C ALA A 223 -40.01 -5.87 1.27
N THR A 224 -38.88 -6.56 1.43
CA THR A 224 -38.76 -7.98 1.07
C THR A 224 -39.50 -8.90 2.05
N LYS A 225 -39.59 -8.55 3.34
CA LYS A 225 -40.44 -9.25 4.32
C LYS A 225 -41.92 -9.06 4.00
N ASP A 226 -42.33 -7.87 3.58
CA ASP A 226 -43.72 -7.58 3.24
C ASP A 226 -44.14 -8.20 1.89
N LEU A 227 -43.23 -8.28 0.92
CA LEU A 227 -43.43 -9.07 -0.31
C LEU A 227 -43.65 -10.57 -0.05
N LYS A 228 -43.00 -11.14 0.98
CA LYS A 228 -43.19 -12.54 1.38
C LYS A 228 -44.52 -12.81 2.08
N LYS A 229 -45.20 -11.77 2.60
CA LYS A 229 -46.54 -11.87 3.23
C LYS A 229 -47.68 -11.76 2.22
N LEU A 230 -47.40 -11.35 0.98
CA LEU A 230 -48.42 -11.29 -0.07
C LEU A 230 -48.88 -12.71 -0.44
N PRO A 231 -50.19 -12.96 -0.58
CA PRO A 231 -50.71 -14.27 -0.95
C PRO A 231 -50.18 -14.67 -2.32
N LYS A 232 -49.61 -15.88 -2.41
CA LYS A 232 -49.10 -16.43 -3.68
C LYS A 232 -50.20 -16.38 -4.75
N PRO A 233 -49.90 -15.95 -5.98
CA PRO A 233 -50.90 -15.90 -7.05
C PRO A 233 -51.51 -17.28 -7.25
N LYS A 234 -52.85 -17.36 -7.23
CA LYS A 234 -53.58 -18.60 -7.46
C LYS A 234 -53.22 -19.11 -8.86
N LYS A 235 -52.65 -20.32 -8.95
CA LYS A 235 -52.40 -20.98 -10.23
C LYS A 235 -53.71 -21.06 -11.02
N PRO A 236 -53.73 -20.69 -12.31
CA PRO A 236 -54.92 -20.83 -13.13
C PRO A 236 -55.31 -22.31 -13.20
N LYS A 237 -56.60 -22.61 -12.93
CA LYS A 237 -57.11 -23.97 -13.03
C LYS A 237 -57.03 -24.44 -14.50
N PRO A 238 -56.58 -25.68 -14.76
CA PRO A 238 -56.59 -26.20 -16.12
C PRO A 238 -58.04 -26.28 -16.63
N PRO A 239 -58.27 -26.02 -17.92
CA PRO A 239 -59.58 -26.17 -18.52
C PRO A 239 -60.01 -27.65 -18.42
N LYS A 240 -61.26 -27.87 -18.00
CA LYS A 240 -61.87 -29.21 -17.93
C LYS A 240 -62.13 -29.74 -19.36
N PRO A 241 -62.12 -31.08 -19.53
CA PRO A 241 -62.10 -31.75 -20.84
C PRO A 241 -63.36 -31.52 -21.67
#